data_AF-A0A811S337-F1
#
_entry.id   AF-A0A811S337-F1
#
_cell.length_a   1.000
_cell.length_b   1.000
_cell.length_c   1.000
_cell.angle_alpha   90.00
_cell.angle_beta   90.00
_cell.angle_gamma   90.00
#
_symmetry.space_group_name_H-M   'P 1'
#
loop_
_entity.id
_entity.type
_entity.pdbx_description
1 polymer ?
#
loop_
_entity_poly.entity_id
_entity_poly.type
_entity_poly.pdbx_seq_one_letter_code
_entity_poly.pdbx_strand_id
1 'polypeptide(L)'
;MANLGSRQRMAGKHINYQLPNLRASKTSLKESDPRNKHRKLYTQLVSAQLKIQDIKSQRSALLLEISKIKQILEQEKNIIAGFPAALQQMDMKSLEEEYKALQGDKSGEVEYFQTLDETINGMKGISDPVKCRCGLEYNVKLVGEAVDIS
;
A
#
# COMPACT_ATOMS: atom_id res chain seq x y z
N MET A 1 -35.81 -18.94 38.38
CA MET A 1 -36.90 -19.04 39.37
C MET A 1 -37.84 -17.86 39.15
N ALA A 2 -39.14 -18.16 39.12
CA ALA A 2 -40.22 -17.25 38.75
C ALA A 2 -40.31 -16.04 39.68
N ASN A 3 -40.60 -14.85 39.15
CA ASN A 3 -41.12 -13.75 39.96
C ASN A 3 -42.63 -13.66 39.73
N LEU A 4 -43.34 -14.18 40.72
CA LEU A 4 -44.77 -14.11 40.94
C LEU A 4 -45.13 -12.62 41.13
N GLY A 5 -46.07 -12.09 40.36
CA GLY A 5 -47.46 -12.06 40.82
C GLY A 5 -47.68 -10.96 41.86
N SER A 6 -48.22 -9.83 41.44
CA SER A 6 -49.01 -8.96 42.33
C SER A 6 -50.17 -8.37 41.54
N ARG A 7 -51.29 -9.09 41.67
CA ARG A 7 -52.58 -8.89 41.05
C ARG A 7 -53.41 -8.04 42.01
N GLN A 8 -53.43 -6.72 41.83
CA GLN A 8 -54.31 -5.85 42.61
C GLN A 8 -55.70 -5.84 41.96
N ARG A 9 -56.65 -6.54 42.60
CA ARG A 9 -58.07 -6.50 42.27
C ARG A 9 -58.66 -5.18 42.77
N MET A 10 -59.02 -4.28 41.86
CA MET A 10 -59.88 -3.14 42.19
C MET A 10 -61.30 -3.46 41.71
N ALA A 11 -62.21 -3.45 42.69
CA ALA A 11 -63.63 -3.73 42.51
C ALA A 11 -64.27 -2.70 41.55
N GLY A 12 -65.13 -3.19 40.66
CA GLY A 12 -65.84 -2.38 39.70
C GLY A 12 -66.82 -1.39 40.35
N LYS A 13 -66.83 -0.18 39.81
CA LYS A 13 -68.06 0.62 39.69
C LYS A 13 -68.34 0.77 38.21
N HIS A 14 -69.39 0.09 37.76
CA HIS A 14 -69.91 0.17 36.41
C HIS A 14 -70.66 1.50 36.29
N ILE A 15 -70.01 2.54 35.77
CA ILE A 15 -70.70 3.77 35.42
C ILE A 15 -70.97 3.72 33.93
N ASN A 16 -72.23 3.44 33.61
CA ASN A 16 -72.76 3.47 32.25
C ASN A 16 -72.88 4.94 31.81
N TYR A 17 -72.04 5.35 30.86
CA TYR A 17 -72.33 6.52 30.04
C TYR A 17 -72.59 6.07 28.62
N GLN A 18 -73.86 5.93 28.28
CA GLN A 18 -74.34 5.84 26.91
C GLN A 18 -74.04 7.19 26.23
N LEU A 19 -72.96 7.28 25.46
CA LEU A 19 -72.71 8.42 24.58
C LEU A 19 -73.68 8.35 23.39
N PRO A 20 -74.46 9.40 23.08
CA PRO A 20 -75.30 9.44 21.90
C PRO A 20 -74.47 9.31 20.63
N ASN A 21 -74.88 8.37 19.81
CA ASN A 21 -74.35 8.04 18.50
C ASN A 21 -74.42 9.27 17.58
N LEU A 22 -73.30 9.93 17.31
CA LEU A 22 -73.20 11.02 16.33
C LEU A 22 -72.15 10.69 15.29
N ARG A 23 -72.67 9.97 14.29
CA ARG A 23 -72.41 10.13 12.85
C ARG A 23 -70.94 10.02 12.43
N ALA A 24 -70.63 8.89 11.82
CA ALA A 24 -69.46 8.70 10.96
C ALA A 24 -69.33 9.84 9.96
N SER A 25 -68.39 10.75 10.22
CA SER A 25 -67.87 11.65 9.22
C SER A 25 -66.65 10.98 8.61
N LYS A 26 -66.81 10.60 7.33
CA LYS A 26 -65.79 10.10 6.41
C LYS A 26 -64.38 10.62 6.75
N THR A 27 -63.54 9.75 7.31
CA THR A 27 -62.09 9.92 7.26
C THR A 27 -61.65 9.72 5.82
N SER A 28 -61.68 10.81 5.06
CA SER A 28 -61.02 10.96 3.77
C SER A 28 -60.33 12.31 3.76
N LEU A 29 -59.33 12.46 4.62
CA LEU A 29 -58.30 13.47 4.46
C LEU A 29 -57.00 12.81 4.90
N LYS A 30 -56.19 12.35 3.94
CA LYS A 30 -54.77 12.11 4.14
C LYS A 30 -54.10 13.47 4.35
N GLU A 31 -54.40 14.13 5.46
CA GLU A 31 -53.63 15.26 5.95
C GLU A 31 -52.34 14.68 6.52
N SER A 32 -51.31 14.69 5.69
CA SER A 32 -49.95 14.43 6.14
C SER A 32 -49.55 15.54 7.10
N ASP A 33 -49.50 15.21 8.40
CA ASP A 33 -49.16 16.09 9.51
C ASP A 33 -47.99 17.02 9.13
N PRO A 34 -48.18 18.36 9.13
CA PRO A 34 -47.14 19.32 8.77
C PRO A 34 -45.87 19.18 9.63
N ARG A 35 -45.97 18.71 10.89
CA ARG A 35 -44.79 18.39 11.71
C ARG A 35 -43.99 17.21 11.18
N ASN A 36 -44.66 16.18 10.65
CA ASN A 36 -44.00 15.03 10.05
C ASN A 36 -43.26 15.41 8.75
N LYS A 37 -43.89 16.27 7.91
CA LYS A 37 -43.22 16.84 6.73
C LYS A 37 -41.99 17.66 7.11
N HIS A 38 -42.11 18.54 8.10
CA HIS A 38 -41.00 19.37 8.54
C HIS A 38 -39.83 18.54 9.08
N ARG A 39 -40.11 17.52 9.91
CA ARG A 39 -39.09 16.59 10.42
C ARG A 39 -38.39 15.84 9.29
N LYS A 40 -39.14 15.36 8.29
CA LYS A 40 -38.57 14.67 7.12
C LYS A 40 -37.65 15.57 6.30
N LEU A 41 -38.07 16.81 6.03
CA LEU A 41 -37.26 17.80 5.30
C LEU A 41 -35.99 18.15 6.08
N TYR A 42 -36.09 18.32 7.39
CA TYR A 42 -34.94 18.57 8.25
C TYR A 42 -33.92 17.42 8.21
N THR A 43 -34.37 16.17 8.32
CA THR A 43 -33.48 15.00 8.19
C THR A 43 -32.81 14.93 6.82
N GLN A 44 -33.54 15.24 5.74
CA GLN A 44 -32.97 15.30 4.38
C GLN A 44 -31.93 16.41 4.25
N LEU A 45 -32.17 17.58 4.84
CA LEU A 45 -31.23 18.69 4.85
C LEU A 45 -29.93 18.30 5.55
N VAL A 46 -30.01 17.73 6.76
CA VAL A 46 -28.84 17.27 7.52
C VAL A 46 -28.08 16.18 6.75
N SER A 47 -28.80 15.21 6.16
CA SER A 47 -28.18 14.17 5.32
C SER A 47 -27.46 14.76 4.11
N ALA A 48 -28.06 15.73 3.43
CA ALA A 48 -27.44 16.41 2.29
C ALA A 48 -26.20 17.21 2.71
N GLN A 49 -26.25 17.90 3.85
CA GLN A 49 -25.09 18.62 4.40
C GLN A 49 -23.93 17.67 4.71
N LEU A 50 -24.20 16.52 5.32
CA LEU A 50 -23.18 15.50 5.59
C LEU A 50 -22.55 14.97 4.30
N LYS A 51 -23.36 14.66 3.28
CA LYS A 51 -22.85 14.22 1.96
C LYS A 51 -21.97 15.29 1.30
N ILE A 52 -22.34 16.57 1.41
CA ILE A 52 -21.52 17.67 0.87
C ILE A 52 -20.17 17.75 1.61
N GLN A 53 -20.15 17.58 2.93
CA GLN A 53 -18.91 17.59 3.70
C GLN A 53 -18.00 16.40 3.35
N ASP A 54 -18.58 15.21 3.16
CA ASP A 54 -17.85 14.02 2.72
C ASP A 54 -17.27 14.20 1.30
N ILE A 55 -18.04 14.74 0.35
CA ILE A 55 -17.53 15.06 -0.99
C ILE A 55 -16.40 16.09 -0.93
N LYS A 56 -16.50 17.08 -0.03
CA LYS A 56 -15.44 18.09 0.15
C LYS A 56 -14.15 17.46 0.69
N SER A 57 -14.23 16.59 1.69
CA SER A 57 -13.05 15.92 2.25
C SER A 57 -12.39 15.01 1.22
N GLN A 58 -13.17 14.23 0.47
CA GLN A 58 -12.69 13.38 -0.63
C GLN A 58 -12.01 14.22 -1.73
N ARG A 59 -12.61 15.35 -2.11
CA ARG A 59 -12.00 16.28 -3.08
C ARG A 59 -10.64 16.78 -2.59
N SER A 60 -10.52 17.17 -1.32
CA SER A 60 -9.26 17.62 -0.75
C SER A 60 -8.20 16.51 -0.76
N ALA A 61 -8.57 15.26 -0.45
CA ALA A 61 -7.67 14.12 -0.53
C ALA A 61 -7.17 13.88 -1.95
N LEU A 62 -8.07 13.89 -2.95
CA LEU A 62 -7.70 13.74 -4.36
C LEU A 62 -6.77 14.85 -4.84
N LEU A 63 -6.99 16.10 -4.42
CA LEU A 63 -6.11 17.21 -4.78
C LEU A 63 -4.69 17.03 -4.24
N LEU A 64 -4.57 16.47 -3.03
CA LEU A 64 -3.29 16.15 -2.43
C LEU A 64 -2.58 15.02 -3.18
N GLU A 65 -3.29 13.96 -3.56
CA GLU A 65 -2.74 12.88 -4.39
C GLU A 65 -2.29 13.38 -5.76
N ILE A 66 -3.09 14.22 -6.43
CA ILE A 66 -2.72 14.85 -7.71
C ILE A 66 -1.41 15.65 -7.56
N SER A 67 -1.26 16.39 -6.46
CA SER A 67 -0.03 17.15 -6.20
C SER A 67 1.18 16.24 -6.03
N LYS A 68 1.04 15.12 -5.31
CA LYS A 68 2.12 14.14 -5.13
C LYS A 68 2.52 13.48 -6.44
N ILE A 69 1.53 13.06 -7.26
CA ILE A 69 1.79 12.44 -8.56
C ILE A 69 2.53 13.43 -9.47
N LYS A 70 2.13 14.71 -9.49
CA LYS A 70 2.85 15.73 -10.26
C LYS A 70 4.31 15.89 -9.83
N GLN A 71 4.58 15.86 -8.52
CA GLN A 71 5.94 15.93 -8.01
C GLN A 71 6.78 14.74 -8.45
N ILE A 72 6.23 13.52 -8.35
CA ILE A 72 6.91 12.29 -8.78
C ILE A 72 7.18 12.35 -10.28
N LEU A 73 6.19 12.72 -11.11
CA LEU A 73 6.38 12.84 -12.56
C LEU A 73 7.48 13.83 -12.94
N GLU A 74 7.56 14.97 -12.25
CA GLU A 74 8.62 15.95 -12.51
C GLU A 74 10.00 15.42 -12.06
N GLN A 75 10.06 14.69 -10.94
CA GLN A 75 11.29 14.03 -10.51
C GLN A 75 11.77 12.98 -11.52
N GLU A 76 10.88 12.08 -11.95
CA GLU A 76 11.17 11.06 -12.97
C GLU A 76 11.64 11.69 -14.28
N LYS A 77 10.95 12.76 -14.73
CA LYS A 77 11.34 13.49 -15.93
C LYS A 77 12.76 14.08 -15.82
N ASN A 78 13.12 14.62 -14.66
CA ASN A 78 14.47 15.15 -14.42
C ASN A 78 15.52 14.04 -14.37
N ILE A 79 15.20 12.87 -13.80
CA ILE A 79 16.07 11.69 -13.83
C ILE A 79 16.30 11.25 -15.28
N ILE A 80 15.22 11.14 -16.07
CA ILE A 80 15.30 10.75 -17.49
C ILE A 80 16.15 11.73 -18.29
N ALA A 81 15.98 13.03 -18.06
CA ALA A 81 16.76 14.07 -18.72
C ALA A 81 18.27 14.00 -18.38
N GLY A 82 18.63 13.39 -17.24
CA GLY A 82 20.02 13.16 -16.84
C GLY A 82 20.71 12.02 -17.60
N PHE A 83 19.98 11.13 -18.27
CA PHE A 83 20.59 10.05 -19.04
C PHE A 83 21.15 10.53 -20.39
N PRO A 84 22.17 9.86 -20.93
CA PRO A 84 22.58 10.05 -22.32
C PRO A 84 21.42 9.97 -23.32
N ALA A 85 21.47 10.79 -24.38
CA ALA A 85 20.42 10.86 -25.40
C ALA A 85 20.11 9.50 -26.05
N ALA A 86 21.13 8.65 -26.23
CA ALA A 86 20.95 7.30 -26.75
C ALA A 86 20.03 6.45 -25.85
N LEU A 87 20.19 6.54 -24.52
CA LEU A 87 19.32 5.83 -23.57
C LEU A 87 17.91 6.41 -23.54
N GLN A 88 17.76 7.73 -23.67
CA GLN A 88 16.44 8.38 -23.69
C GLN A 88 15.61 8.03 -24.93
N GLN A 89 16.28 7.75 -26.06
CA GLN A 89 15.63 7.45 -27.34
C GLN A 89 15.34 5.96 -27.55
N MET A 90 15.95 5.08 -26.75
CA MET A 90 15.66 3.65 -26.82
C MET A 90 14.24 3.36 -26.37
N ASP A 91 13.61 2.39 -27.03
CA ASP A 91 12.33 1.88 -26.58
C ASP A 91 12.53 0.96 -25.36
N MET A 92 11.46 0.80 -24.57
CA MET A 92 11.50 0.04 -23.32
C MET A 92 11.96 -1.41 -23.52
N LYS A 93 11.60 -2.04 -24.65
CA LYS A 93 11.95 -3.44 -24.89
C LYS A 93 13.46 -3.57 -25.14
N SER A 94 14.03 -2.70 -25.96
CA SER A 94 15.48 -2.65 -26.19
C SER A 94 16.23 -2.40 -24.88
N LEU A 95 15.76 -1.48 -24.03
CA LEU A 95 16.38 -1.22 -22.73
C LEU A 95 16.32 -2.44 -21.79
N GLU A 96 15.22 -3.18 -21.80
CA GLU A 96 15.06 -4.41 -21.01
C GLU A 96 16.00 -5.53 -21.49
N GLU A 97 16.20 -5.66 -22.80
CA GLU A 97 17.13 -6.63 -23.40
C GLU A 97 18.58 -6.30 -23.04
N GLU A 98 19.01 -5.05 -23.17
CA GLU A 98 20.34 -4.58 -22.76
C GLU A 98 20.57 -4.79 -21.25
N TYR A 99 19.56 -4.50 -20.42
CA TYR A 99 19.65 -4.73 -18.97
C TYR A 99 19.83 -6.22 -18.63
N LYS A 100 19.20 -7.13 -19.39
CA LYS A 100 19.39 -8.57 -19.21
C LYS A 100 20.77 -9.03 -19.68
N ALA A 101 21.27 -8.51 -20.80
CA ALA A 101 22.62 -8.79 -21.29
C ALA A 101 23.67 -8.38 -20.25
N LEU A 102 23.58 -7.15 -19.74
CA LEU A 102 24.48 -6.64 -18.69
C LEU A 102 24.45 -7.46 -17.40
N GLN A 103 23.28 -7.98 -17.00
CA GLN A 103 23.20 -8.90 -15.86
C GLN A 103 23.92 -10.23 -16.13
N GLY A 104 23.81 -10.75 -17.35
CA GLY A 104 24.55 -11.93 -17.79
C GLY A 104 26.05 -11.70 -17.72
N ASP A 105 26.53 -10.59 -18.30
CA ASP A 105 27.95 -10.21 -18.29
C ASP A 105 28.47 -10.08 -16.85
N LYS A 106 27.72 -9.39 -15.99
CA LYS A 106 28.05 -9.26 -14.56
C LYS A 106 28.17 -10.62 -13.87
N SER A 107 27.27 -11.57 -14.16
CA SER A 107 27.33 -12.93 -13.58
C SER A 107 28.61 -13.64 -14.04
N GLY A 108 28.91 -13.56 -15.34
CA GLY A 108 30.11 -14.17 -15.91
C GLY A 108 31.40 -13.59 -15.32
N GLU A 109 31.45 -12.27 -15.12
CA GLU A 109 32.59 -11.61 -14.46
C GLU A 109 32.76 -12.11 -13.01
N VAL A 110 31.66 -12.20 -12.25
CA VAL A 110 31.71 -12.70 -10.86
C VAL A 110 32.22 -14.15 -10.80
N GLU A 111 31.74 -15.03 -11.67
CA GLU A 111 32.21 -16.42 -11.77
C GLU A 111 33.70 -16.49 -12.14
N TYR A 112 34.15 -15.65 -13.06
CA TYR A 112 35.55 -15.55 -13.42
C TYR A 112 36.42 -15.09 -12.24
N PHE A 113 35.99 -14.05 -11.51
CA PHE A 113 36.70 -13.59 -10.31
C PHE A 113 36.76 -14.66 -9.22
N GLN A 114 35.68 -15.41 -9.00
CA GLN A 114 35.68 -16.54 -8.07
C GLN A 114 36.71 -17.61 -8.48
N THR A 115 36.75 -17.95 -9.77
CA THR A 115 37.70 -18.93 -10.31
C THR A 115 39.16 -18.46 -10.12
N LEU A 116 39.42 -17.17 -10.32
CA LEU A 116 40.75 -16.59 -10.07
C LEU A 116 41.13 -16.67 -8.59
N ASP A 117 40.21 -16.33 -7.69
CA ASP A 117 40.47 -16.39 -6.25
C ASP A 117 40.75 -17.83 -5.79
N GLU A 118 39.95 -18.80 -6.26
CA GLU A 118 40.19 -20.23 -6.03
C GLU A 118 41.58 -20.66 -6.53
N THR A 119 41.97 -20.22 -7.73
CA THR A 119 43.28 -20.52 -8.31
C THR A 119 44.42 -19.95 -7.45
N ILE A 120 44.29 -18.68 -7.05
CA ILE A 120 45.27 -18.00 -6.18
C ILE A 120 45.38 -18.73 -4.83
N ASN A 121 44.25 -19.10 -4.24
CA ASN A 121 44.21 -19.82 -2.97
C ASN A 121 44.82 -21.23 -3.09
N GLY A 122 44.61 -21.92 -4.22
CA GLY A 122 45.31 -23.16 -4.53
C GLY A 122 46.83 -22.99 -4.59
N MET A 123 47.31 -21.90 -5.22
CA MET A 123 48.75 -21.62 -5.34
C MET A 123 49.41 -21.21 -4.03
N LYS A 124 48.72 -20.52 -3.12
CA LYS A 124 49.24 -20.14 -1.78
C LYS A 124 49.64 -21.37 -0.94
N GLY A 125 49.05 -22.54 -1.20
CA GLY A 125 49.37 -23.80 -0.51
C GLY A 125 50.57 -24.57 -1.08
N ILE A 126 51.07 -24.19 -2.26
CA ILE A 126 52.16 -24.87 -2.94
C ILE A 126 53.50 -24.27 -2.46
N SER A 127 54.36 -25.12 -1.90
CA SER A 127 55.71 -24.78 -1.47
C SER A 127 56.68 -25.74 -2.13
N ASP A 128 56.96 -25.52 -3.42
CA ASP A 128 57.87 -26.38 -4.16
C ASP A 128 59.33 -26.01 -3.84
N PRO A 129 60.18 -26.99 -3.49
CA PRO A 129 61.59 -26.76 -3.28
C PRO A 129 62.28 -26.51 -4.63
N VAL A 130 62.84 -25.31 -4.78
CA VAL A 130 63.62 -24.90 -5.94
C VAL A 130 65.09 -25.16 -5.68
N LYS A 131 65.72 -25.99 -6.52
CA LYS A 131 67.15 -26.30 -6.41
C LYS A 131 67.99 -25.33 -7.23
N CYS A 132 68.86 -24.57 -6.56
CA CYS A 132 69.85 -23.69 -7.17
C CYS A 132 70.96 -24.50 -7.86
N ARG A 133 71.53 -23.96 -8.94
CA ARG A 133 72.77 -24.50 -9.55
C ARG A 133 73.93 -24.64 -8.56
N CYS A 134 73.92 -23.85 -7.49
CA CYS A 134 74.86 -23.90 -6.37
C CYS A 134 74.64 -25.08 -5.41
N GLY A 135 73.59 -25.89 -5.60
CA GLY A 135 73.26 -27.05 -4.78
C GLY A 135 72.31 -26.77 -3.60
N LEU A 136 72.02 -25.51 -3.29
CA LEU A 136 71.09 -25.11 -2.24
C LEU A 136 69.62 -25.27 -2.70
N GLU A 137 68.74 -25.68 -1.79
CA GLU A 137 67.29 -25.79 -2.02
C GLU A 137 66.55 -24.69 -1.25
N TYR A 138 65.59 -24.04 -1.92
CA TYR A 138 64.78 -22.96 -1.36
C TYR A 138 63.30 -23.32 -1.46
N ASN A 139 62.55 -23.16 -0.37
CA ASN A 139 61.10 -23.26 -0.39
C ASN A 139 60.52 -21.89 -0.75
N VAL A 140 59.98 -21.76 -1.95
CA VAL A 140 59.31 -20.52 -2.38
C VAL A 140 57.84 -20.61 -1.99
N LYS A 141 57.33 -19.58 -1.30
CA LYS A 141 55.91 -19.47 -0.95
C LYS A 141 55.35 -18.21 -1.58
N LEU A 142 54.17 -18.31 -2.19
CA LEU A 142 53.41 -17.15 -2.62
C LEU A 142 52.64 -16.59 -1.42
N VAL A 143 53.06 -15.44 -0.92
CA VAL A 143 52.33 -14.69 0.10
C VAL A 143 51.37 -13.75 -0.64
N GLY A 144 50.09 -14.09 -0.69
CA GLY A 144 49.09 -13.19 -1.27
C GLY A 144 48.63 -12.18 -0.23
N GLU A 145 48.94 -10.91 -0.44
CA GLU A 145 48.26 -9.80 0.27
C GLU A 145 46.84 -9.68 -0.27
N ALA A 146 45.85 -9.61 0.62
CA ALA A 146 44.47 -9.35 0.24
C ALA A 146 44.37 -7.93 -0.29
N VAL A 147 44.03 -7.77 -1.57
CA VAL A 147 43.66 -6.48 -2.12
C VAL A 147 42.17 -6.31 -1.84
N ASP A 148 41.85 -5.52 -0.82
CA ASP A 148 40.47 -5.08 -0.56
C ASP A 148 40.01 -4.19 -1.73
N ILE A 149 39.14 -4.72 -2.56
CA ILE A 149 38.45 -3.94 -3.59
C ILE A 149 37.15 -3.45 -2.94
N SER A 150 37.23 -2.28 -2.28
CA SER A 150 36.08 -1.53 -1.77
C SER A 150 35.28 -0.87 -2.89
#